data_AF-A0A2G9XMY8-F1
#
_entry.id   AF-A0A2G9XMY8-F1
#
_cell.length_a   1.000
_cell.length_b   1.000
_cell.length_c   1.000
_cell.angle_alpha   90.00
_cell.angle_beta   90.00
_cell.angle_gamma   90.00
#
_symmetry.space_group_name_H-M   'P 1'
#
loop_
_entity.id
_entity.type
_entity.pdbx_description
1 polymer ?
#
loop_
_entity_poly.entity_id
_entity_poly.type
_entity_poly.pdbx_seq_one_letter_code
_entity_poly.pdbx_strand_id
1 'polypeptide(L)'
;MADYYINISLDDERLKKIQGAGLAGEIKEIDGKKAVQVGLTGKEQKKLGKSFPELAFDSSNACVIPEQAENILMNFIVDMKTLDVMKVAIMKLYNPLAGKDLRAKVF
;
A
#
# COMPACT_ATOMS: atom_id res chain seq x y z
N MET A 1 -16.60 -5.16 -1.20
CA MET A 1 -15.34 -5.92 -1.36
C MET A 1 -14.34 -5.00 -2.02
N ALA A 2 -13.07 -5.08 -1.68
CA ALA A 2 -12.05 -4.27 -2.34
C ALA A 2 -11.88 -4.76 -3.79
N ASP A 3 -11.77 -3.82 -4.74
CA ASP A 3 -11.64 -4.13 -6.17
C ASP A 3 -10.18 -4.42 -6.56
N TYR A 4 -9.24 -3.93 -5.74
CA TYR A 4 -7.80 -4.08 -5.93
C TYR A 4 -7.12 -4.32 -4.58
N TYR A 5 -5.91 -4.88 -4.61
CA TYR A 5 -5.14 -5.20 -3.42
C TYR A 5 -3.68 -4.73 -3.53
N ILE A 6 -3.06 -4.41 -2.39
CA ILE A 6 -1.60 -4.29 -2.28
C ILE A 6 -1.10 -5.48 -1.49
N ASN A 7 -0.20 -6.26 -2.08
CA ASN A 7 0.49 -7.34 -1.42
C ASN A 7 1.72 -6.77 -0.70
N ILE A 8 1.74 -6.88 0.63
CA ILE A 8 2.86 -6.48 1.47
C ILE A 8 3.52 -7.75 1.98
N SER A 9 4.78 -7.98 1.62
CA SER A 9 5.52 -9.15 2.09
C SER A 9 5.90 -8.99 3.56
N LEU A 10 5.64 -10.06 4.32
CA LEU A 10 5.93 -10.13 5.75
C LEU A 10 7.17 -10.97 6.00
N ASP A 11 8.31 -10.29 6.16
CA ASP A 11 9.49 -10.87 6.78
C ASP A 11 9.27 -11.08 8.29
N ASP A 12 10.17 -11.79 8.96
CA ASP A 12 10.02 -12.16 10.38
C ASP A 12 9.75 -10.97 11.31
N GLU A 13 10.38 -9.82 11.06
CA GLU A 13 10.14 -8.61 11.86
C GLU A 13 8.74 -8.03 11.62
N ARG A 14 8.34 -7.91 10.34
CA ARG A 14 7.02 -7.38 9.96
C ARG A 14 5.90 -8.31 10.45
N LEU A 15 6.14 -9.61 10.40
CA LEU A 15 5.23 -10.64 10.89
C LEU A 15 4.97 -10.50 12.40
N LYS A 16 6.02 -10.31 13.21
CA LYS A 16 5.88 -10.03 14.65
C LYS A 16 5.08 -8.76 14.92
N LYS A 17 5.29 -7.70 14.14
CA LYS A 17 4.52 -6.44 14.26
C LYS A 17 3.04 -6.64 13.96
N ILE A 18 2.71 -7.36 12.88
CA ILE A 18 1.32 -7.68 12.50
C ILE A 18 0.65 -8.54 13.59
N GLN A 19 1.36 -9.55 14.11
CA GLN A 19 0.85 -10.37 15.20
C GLN A 19 0.63 -9.55 16.48
N GLY A 20 1.58 -8.69 16.85
CA GLY A 20 1.45 -7.79 18.00
C GLY A 20 0.34 -6.75 17.84
N ALA A 21 -0.02 -6.39 16.61
CA ALA A 21 -1.17 -5.56 16.28
C ALA A 21 -2.51 -6.31 16.37
N GLY A 22 -2.51 -7.64 16.57
CA GLY A 22 -3.72 -8.47 16.59
C GLY A 22 -4.24 -8.85 15.20
N LEU A 23 -3.44 -8.62 14.15
CA LEU A 23 -3.82 -8.85 12.76
C LEU A 23 -3.30 -10.19 12.21
N ALA A 24 -2.95 -11.13 13.10
CA ALA A 24 -2.43 -12.44 12.71
C ALA A 24 -3.38 -13.22 11.79
N GLY A 25 -4.70 -13.05 11.96
CA GLY A 25 -5.73 -13.69 11.13
C GLY A 25 -5.82 -13.14 9.70
N GLU A 26 -5.22 -11.98 9.44
CA GLU A 26 -5.21 -11.35 8.11
C GLU A 26 -3.99 -11.75 7.27
N ILE A 27 -3.03 -12.47 7.87
CA ILE A 27 -1.86 -12.97 7.18
C ILE A 27 -2.29 -14.07 6.20
N LYS A 28 -1.94 -13.89 4.93
CA LYS A 28 -2.18 -14.85 3.86
C LYS A 28 -0.86 -15.35 3.29
N GLU A 29 -0.90 -16.53 2.71
CA GLU A 29 0.21 -17.05 1.93
C GLU A 29 -0.02 -16.71 0.45
N ILE A 30 0.88 -15.91 -0.13
CA ILE A 30 0.86 -15.48 -1.52
C ILE A 30 2.20 -15.88 -2.11
N ASP A 31 2.19 -16.67 -3.20
CA ASP A 31 3.40 -17.19 -3.85
C ASP A 31 4.36 -17.91 -2.87
N GLY A 32 3.82 -18.64 -1.89
CA GLY A 32 4.61 -19.36 -0.88
C GLY A 32 5.28 -18.46 0.17
N LYS A 33 4.97 -17.16 0.19
CA LYS A 33 5.44 -16.20 1.19
C LYS A 33 4.28 -15.65 1.99
N LYS A 34 4.53 -15.36 3.27
CA LYS A 34 3.54 -14.69 4.12
C LYS A 34 3.43 -13.23 3.70
N ALA A 35 2.21 -12.78 3.49
CA ALA A 35 1.89 -11.44 3.06
C ALA A 35 0.54 -11.00 3.64
N VAL A 36 0.31 -9.69 3.70
CA VAL A 36 -1.03 -9.13 3.97
C VAL A 36 -1.52 -8.40 2.73
N GLN A 37 -2.83 -8.43 2.53
CA GLN A 37 -3.47 -7.76 1.40
C GLN A 37 -4.22 -6.54 1.89
N VAL A 38 -3.71 -5.36 1.54
CA VAL A 38 -4.41 -4.10 1.83
C VAL A 38 -5.43 -3.85 0.73
N GLY A 39 -6.70 -3.79 1.12
CA GLY A 39 -7.79 -3.50 0.19
C GLY A 39 -7.74 -2.07 -0.34
N LEU A 40 -7.95 -1.93 -1.64
CA LEU A 40 -8.02 -0.66 -2.35
C LEU A 40 -9.36 -0.52 -3.08
N THR A 41 -9.87 0.70 -3.14
CA THR A 41 -10.93 1.07 -4.08
C THR A 41 -10.35 1.46 -5.43
N GLY A 42 -11.14 1.35 -6.50
CA GLY A 42 -10.68 1.78 -7.84
C GLY A 42 -10.25 3.26 -7.94
N LYS A 43 -10.71 4.13 -7.02
CA LYS A 43 -10.23 5.53 -6.94
C LYS A 43 -8.84 5.64 -6.33
N GLU A 44 -8.56 4.87 -5.28
CA GLU A 44 -7.26 4.83 -4.62
C GLU A 44 -6.22 4.18 -5.52
N GLN A 45 -6.59 3.09 -6.20
CA GLN A 45 -5.75 2.43 -7.20
C GLN A 45 -5.30 3.41 -8.30
N LYS A 46 -6.23 4.18 -8.87
CA LYS A 46 -5.91 5.19 -9.90
C LYS A 46 -5.02 6.31 -9.38
N LYS A 47 -5.16 6.71 -8.11
CA LYS A 47 -4.28 7.72 -7.50
C LYS A 47 -2.88 7.16 -7.27
N LEU A 48 -2.79 5.94 -6.77
CA LEU A 48 -1.52 5.26 -6.53
C LEU A 48 -0.74 5.09 -7.84
N GLY A 49 -1.40 4.61 -8.92
CA GLY A 49 -0.78 4.47 -10.23
C GLY A 49 -0.31 5.80 -10.86
N LYS A 50 -0.88 6.94 -10.45
CA LYS A 50 -0.37 8.27 -10.87
C LYS A 50 0.90 8.67 -10.14
N SER A 51 1.05 8.28 -8.88
CA SER A 51 2.27 8.55 -8.10
C SER A 51 3.37 7.54 -8.36
N PHE A 52 2.99 6.31 -8.75
CA PHE A 52 3.89 5.22 -9.08
C PHE A 52 3.53 4.68 -10.47
N PRO A 53 4.03 5.27 -11.56
CA PRO A 53 3.71 4.83 -12.92
C PRO A 53 4.27 3.45 -13.26
N GLU A 54 5.29 2.99 -12.53
CA GLU A 54 5.89 1.65 -12.67
C GLU A 54 5.11 0.56 -11.92
N LEU A 55 4.02 0.91 -11.23
CA LEU A 55 3.22 -0.05 -10.48
C LEU A 55 2.46 -0.97 -11.44
N ALA A 56 2.79 -2.25 -11.40
CA ALA A 56 2.06 -3.28 -12.14
C ALA A 56 1.05 -3.99 -11.23
N PHE A 57 -0.17 -4.15 -11.75
CA PHE A 57 -1.18 -5.01 -11.13
C PHE A 57 -1.18 -6.36 -11.84
N ASP A 58 -1.25 -7.43 -11.06
CA ASP A 58 -1.32 -8.80 -11.55
C ASP A 58 -2.76 -9.18 -11.97
N SER A 59 -2.94 -10.43 -12.40
CA SER A 59 -4.24 -10.97 -12.80
C SER A 59 -5.25 -11.07 -11.66
N SER A 60 -4.82 -10.93 -10.40
CA SER A 60 -5.65 -10.92 -9.20
C SER A 60 -6.03 -9.50 -8.77
N ASN A 61 -5.75 -8.48 -9.59
CA ASN A 61 -5.89 -7.07 -9.25
C ASN A 61 -5.04 -6.67 -8.03
N ALA A 62 -3.96 -7.39 -7.75
CA ALA A 62 -3.03 -7.09 -6.68
C ALA A 62 -1.73 -6.46 -7.23
N CYS A 63 -1.08 -5.60 -6.46
CA CYS A 63 0.21 -5.01 -6.83
C CYS A 63 1.20 -5.05 -5.68
N VAL A 64 2.49 -4.91 -6.02
CA VAL A 64 3.57 -4.66 -5.07
C VAL A 64 4.05 -3.23 -5.28
N ILE A 65 4.23 -2.52 -4.18
CA ILE A 65 4.68 -1.12 -4.20
C ILE A 65 6.15 -1.03 -3.80
N PRO A 66 6.84 0.09 -4.12
CA PRO A 66 8.22 0.29 -3.71
C PRO A 66 8.36 0.25 -2.18
N GLU A 67 9.51 -0.21 -1.69
CA GLU A 67 9.80 -0.41 -0.27
C GLU A 67 9.50 0.82 0.61
N GLN A 68 9.74 2.03 0.09
CA GLN A 68 9.41 3.27 0.79
C GLN A 68 7.90 3.40 1.07
N ALA A 69 7.07 3.12 0.07
CA ALA A 69 5.62 3.18 0.19
C ALA A 69 5.08 2.02 1.05
N GLU A 70 5.70 0.85 0.93
CA GLU A 70 5.41 -0.34 1.72
C GLU A 70 5.65 -0.09 3.22
N ASN A 71 6.79 0.49 3.59
CA ASN A 71 7.11 0.83 4.98
C ASN A 71 6.13 1.85 5.57
N ILE A 72 5.68 2.84 4.78
CA ILE A 72 4.65 3.80 5.21
C ILE A 72 3.33 3.06 5.50
N LEU A 73 2.88 2.20 4.59
CA LEU A 73 1.67 1.41 4.76
C LEU A 73 1.78 0.49 5.98
N MET A 74 2.90 -0.20 6.12
CA MET A 74 3.16 -1.11 7.24
C MET A 74 3.08 -0.38 8.59
N ASN A 75 3.67 0.82 8.70
CA ASN A 75 3.57 1.62 9.91
C ASN A 75 2.12 1.99 10.21
N PHE A 76 1.35 2.44 9.20
CA PHE A 76 -0.08 2.71 9.40
C PHE A 76 -0.87 1.48 9.85
N ILE A 77 -0.58 0.29 9.29
CA ILE A 77 -1.27 -0.96 9.66
C ILE A 77 -1.00 -1.29 11.13
N VAL A 78 0.24 -1.15 11.58
CA VAL A 78 0.64 -1.45 12.96
C VAL A 78 0.07 -0.41 13.93
N ASP A 79 0.13 0.88 13.56
CA ASP A 79 -0.37 1.98 14.39
C ASP A 79 -1.89 1.95 14.54
N MET A 80 -2.61 1.71 13.44
CA MET A 80 -4.08 1.67 13.44
C MET A 80 -4.64 0.29 13.77
N LYS A 81 -3.79 -0.75 13.78
CA LYS A 81 -4.18 -2.15 14.02
C LYS A 81 -5.31 -2.61 13.10
N THR A 82 -5.28 -2.18 11.84
CA THR A 82 -6.25 -2.57 10.79
C THR A 82 -5.58 -2.60 9.42
N LEU A 83 -6.15 -3.37 8.49
CA LEU A 83 -5.77 -3.33 7.08
C LEU A 83 -6.48 -2.21 6.29
N ASP A 84 -7.54 -1.61 6.83
CA ASP A 84 -8.30 -0.52 6.19
C ASP A 84 -7.58 0.85 6.30
N VAL A 85 -6.27 0.88 6.07
CA VAL A 85 -5.44 2.08 6.23
C VAL A 85 -5.37 2.93 4.97
N MET A 86 -5.86 2.43 3.83
CA MET A 86 -5.59 3.07 2.54
C MET A 86 -6.14 4.49 2.45
N LYS A 87 -7.30 4.77 3.06
CA LYS A 87 -7.89 6.12 3.08
C LYS A 87 -6.96 7.18 3.66
N VAL A 88 -6.11 6.80 4.60
CA VAL A 88 -5.15 7.70 5.26
C VAL A 88 -3.78 7.57 4.60
N ALA A 89 -3.35 6.35 4.28
CA ALA A 89 -2.08 6.11 3.60
C ALA A 89 -2.01 6.80 2.24
N ILE A 90 -3.12 6.83 1.48
CA ILE A 90 -3.17 7.52 0.19
C ILE A 90 -2.83 9.01 0.33
N MET A 91 -3.11 9.67 1.46
CA MET A 91 -2.73 11.08 1.63
C MET A 91 -1.21 11.29 1.69
N LYS A 92 -0.47 10.27 2.15
CA LYS A 92 1.01 10.29 2.16
C LYS A 92 1.60 9.72 0.88
N LEU A 93 0.98 8.70 0.30
CA LEU A 93 1.48 8.01 -0.89
C LEU A 93 1.14 8.72 -2.20
N TYR A 94 0.02 9.45 -2.23
CA TYR A 94 -0.39 10.23 -3.40
C TYR A 94 0.19 11.63 -3.34
N ASN A 95 1.13 11.92 -4.23
CA ASN A 95 1.59 13.26 -4.49
C ASN A 95 1.00 13.78 -5.81
N PRO A 96 0.02 14.69 -5.80
CA PRO A 96 -0.57 15.26 -7.02
C PRO A 96 0.40 16.12 -7.84
N LEU A 97 1.57 16.42 -7.29
CA LEU A 97 2.65 17.18 -7.91
C LEU A 97 3.82 16.28 -8.37
N ALA A 98 3.82 14.98 -8.05
CA ALA A 98 4.81 14.06 -8.60
C ALA A 98 4.64 13.99 -10.12
N GLY A 99 5.64 14.48 -10.86
CA GLY A 99 5.62 14.57 -12.32
C GLY A 99 5.04 15.87 -12.90
N LYS A 100 4.74 16.88 -12.08
CA LYS A 100 4.53 18.26 -12.57
C LYS A 100 5.67 19.12 -12.08
N ASP A 101 6.53 19.57 -13.00
CA ASP A 101 7.38 20.73 -12.74
C ASP A 101 6.52 21.82 -12.09
N LEU A 102 6.97 22.32 -10.93
CA LEU A 102 6.42 23.53 -10.35
C LEU A 102 6.34 24.54 -11.49
N ARG A 103 5.12 24.95 -11.88
CA ARG A 103 4.97 26.07 -12.80
C ARG A 103 5.56 27.28 -12.08
N ALA A 104 6.84 27.52 -12.33
CA ALA A 104 7.52 28.72 -11.89
C ALA A 104 6.67 29.87 -12.40
N LYS A 105 6.14 30.65 -11.47
CA LYS A 105 5.38 31.84 -11.77
C LYS A 105 6.41 32.83 -12.31
N VAL A 106 6.58 32.84 -13.63
CA VAL A 106 7.37 33.88 -14.30
C VAL A 106 6.54 35.16 -14.16
N PHE A 107 6.97 36.01 -13.24
CA PHE A 107 6.57 37.40 -13.16
C PHE A 107 7.74 38.27 -13.60
#